data_AF-A0A962MFD8-F1
#
_entry.id   AF-A0A962MFD8-F1
#
_cell.length_a   1.000
_cell.length_b   1.000
_cell.length_c   1.000
_cell.angle_alpha   90.00
_cell.angle_beta   90.00
_cell.angle_gamma   90.00
#
_symmetry.space_group_name_H-M   'P 1'
#
loop_
_entity.id
_entity.type
_entity.pdbx_description
1 polymer ?
#
loop_
_entity_poly.entity_id
_entity_poly.type
_entity_poly.pdbx_seq_one_letter_code
_entity_poly.pdbx_strand_id
1 'polypeptide(L)'
;MLTTIALLAVALVSLTAPALGADFNASDEASLNTAITGVNGAGADTHTITITADINLSASTPQLNNSAATEIIINGNGFTVDGQDISGVRPFEIAADTTVAINALTISGGGNPVGGGGGINNLGTLTLSNSTVSGNSATFGGGIYNISVDSTVTLSNSTVSGNSADNGGGIFNINGTVILSNSTVSGNSASFSGGGINNLGTLTLSNSIIADQTSGADCVNIGSGSSITSNGYNLDSDGTCSLSGTGDISNGMADLQPLALNAPGTTATHALGVNSDALDAIPVVNGSCNDSGITTDQRGVIRPQGTHCDIGAFEVRVCPSFPVNVATEDELNFAIGCYNALTVAGSYTINMTQDIDLTASTPAINNAIAGVELELDGQGFTVDGQDISDVRPFTIAFGTVAINDLTISGGNATFGGGIDNRGTLTLTN
;
A
#
# COMPACT_ATOMS: atom_id res chain seq x y z
N MET A 1 16.38 -23.40 -75.46
CA MET A 1 15.60 -24.17 -74.46
C MET A 1 16.62 -25.11 -73.82
N LEU A 2 17.13 -24.97 -72.60
CA LEU A 2 16.63 -24.46 -71.32
C LEU A 2 17.71 -23.56 -70.67
N THR A 3 17.29 -22.47 -70.04
CA THR A 3 18.08 -21.70 -69.07
C THR A 3 17.89 -22.32 -67.68
N THR A 4 18.96 -22.80 -67.06
CA THR A 4 18.98 -23.24 -65.65
C THR A 4 19.02 -22.01 -64.74
N ILE A 5 17.91 -21.74 -64.05
CA ILE A 5 17.83 -20.74 -62.97
C ILE A 5 18.24 -21.43 -61.68
N ALA A 6 19.26 -20.89 -61.01
CA ALA A 6 19.69 -21.31 -59.68
C ALA A 6 18.61 -20.96 -58.64
N LEU A 7 18.11 -21.97 -57.92
CA LEU A 7 17.21 -21.78 -56.78
C LEU A 7 18.08 -21.56 -55.54
N LEU A 8 18.27 -20.31 -55.15
CA LEU A 8 18.89 -19.95 -53.87
C LEU A 8 17.81 -20.13 -52.77
N ALA A 9 17.94 -21.19 -51.98
CA ALA A 9 17.07 -21.40 -50.81
C ALA A 9 17.43 -20.35 -49.75
N VAL A 10 16.62 -19.30 -49.65
CA VAL A 10 16.65 -18.39 -48.50
C VAL A 10 15.99 -19.14 -47.34
N ALA A 11 16.80 -19.60 -46.39
CA ALA A 11 16.27 -20.02 -45.09
C ALA A 11 15.60 -18.80 -44.46
N LEU A 12 14.26 -18.81 -44.37
CA LEU A 12 13.56 -17.94 -43.42
C LEU A 12 13.99 -18.40 -42.03
N VAL A 13 15.01 -17.75 -41.49
CA VAL A 13 15.17 -17.69 -40.03
C VAL A 13 13.98 -16.88 -39.55
N SER A 14 12.94 -17.55 -39.04
CA SER A 14 11.94 -16.87 -38.23
C SER A 14 12.66 -16.38 -36.98
N LEU A 15 13.17 -15.16 -37.03
CA LEU A 15 13.47 -14.39 -35.84
C LEU A 15 12.11 -14.13 -35.20
N THR A 16 11.64 -15.06 -34.36
CA THR A 16 10.67 -14.71 -33.34
C THR A 16 11.38 -13.67 -32.49
N ALA A 17 11.04 -12.39 -32.69
CA ALA A 17 11.31 -11.41 -31.66
C ALA A 17 10.82 -12.00 -30.33
N PRO A 18 11.54 -11.85 -29.21
CA PRO A 18 10.94 -12.15 -27.92
C PRO A 18 9.59 -11.44 -27.90
N ALA A 19 8.52 -12.20 -27.64
CA ALA A 19 7.18 -11.66 -27.60
C ALA A 19 7.18 -10.66 -26.45
N LEU A 20 7.39 -9.37 -26.73
CA LEU A 20 7.36 -8.32 -25.74
C LEU A 20 6.03 -8.43 -24.98
N GLY A 21 6.11 -8.39 -23.65
CA GLY A 21 4.95 -8.26 -22.78
C GLY A 21 3.94 -7.24 -23.33
N ALA A 22 2.66 -7.60 -23.28
CA ALA A 22 1.60 -6.66 -23.62
C ALA A 22 1.39 -5.72 -22.43
N ASP A 23 1.58 -4.42 -22.67
CA ASP A 23 1.29 -3.37 -21.71
C ASP A 23 -0.03 -2.69 -22.05
N PHE A 24 -0.97 -2.72 -21.10
CA PHE A 24 -2.29 -2.12 -21.22
C PHE A 24 -2.48 -1.04 -20.16
N ASN A 25 -3.25 0.01 -20.49
CA ASN A 25 -3.70 1.01 -19.53
C ASN A 25 -5.21 0.88 -19.33
N ALA A 26 -5.67 1.07 -18.09
CA ALA A 26 -7.08 1.06 -17.75
C ALA A 26 -7.42 2.29 -16.90
N SER A 27 -8.40 3.07 -17.36
CA SER A 27 -8.92 4.26 -16.68
C SER A 27 -10.42 4.17 -16.39
N ASP A 28 -11.06 3.08 -16.81
CA ASP A 28 -12.49 2.81 -16.62
C ASP A 28 -12.76 1.30 -16.76
N GLU A 29 -14.00 0.88 -16.46
CA GLU A 29 -14.41 -0.54 -16.50
C GLU A 29 -14.20 -1.17 -17.88
N ALA A 30 -14.50 -0.43 -18.96
CA ALA A 30 -14.39 -0.95 -20.33
C ALA A 30 -12.94 -1.21 -20.75
N SER A 31 -12.04 -0.28 -20.41
CA SER A 31 -10.60 -0.40 -20.66
C SER A 31 -9.97 -1.47 -19.77
N LEU A 32 -10.39 -1.64 -18.51
CA LEU A 32 -9.96 -2.74 -17.65
C LEU A 32 -10.37 -4.10 -18.22
N ASN A 33 -11.62 -4.25 -18.62
CA ASN A 33 -12.11 -5.50 -19.22
C ASN A 33 -11.38 -5.83 -20.54
N THR A 34 -11.06 -4.80 -21.33
CA THR A 34 -10.26 -4.94 -22.56
C THR A 34 -8.82 -5.35 -22.24
N ALA A 35 -8.20 -4.75 -21.22
CA ALA A 35 -6.86 -5.08 -20.77
C ALA A 35 -6.76 -6.54 -20.28
N ILE A 36 -7.70 -6.97 -19.43
CA ILE A 36 -7.78 -8.35 -18.94
C ILE A 36 -7.94 -9.33 -20.10
N THR A 37 -8.84 -9.04 -21.05
CA THR A 37 -9.02 -9.89 -22.24
C THR A 37 -7.74 -9.94 -23.09
N GLY A 38 -7.03 -8.81 -23.19
CA GLY A 38 -5.77 -8.70 -23.89
C GLY A 38 -4.67 -9.57 -23.28
N VAL A 39 -4.46 -9.49 -21.96
CA VAL A 39 -3.46 -10.32 -21.26
C VAL A 39 -3.84 -11.80 -21.30
N ASN A 40 -5.13 -12.15 -21.23
CA ASN A 40 -5.60 -13.53 -21.34
C ASN A 40 -5.28 -14.17 -22.70
N GLY A 41 -5.26 -13.38 -23.77
CA GLY A 41 -4.93 -13.84 -25.12
C GLY A 41 -3.43 -13.76 -25.48
N ALA A 42 -2.59 -13.26 -24.57
CA ALA A 42 -1.17 -13.03 -24.82
C ALA A 42 -0.31 -14.29 -24.62
N GLY A 43 0.95 -14.23 -25.03
CA GLY A 43 1.88 -15.37 -25.03
C GLY A 43 2.53 -15.65 -23.68
N ALA A 44 3.61 -16.44 -23.70
CA ALA A 44 4.44 -16.68 -22.52
C ALA A 44 5.44 -15.54 -22.33
N ASP A 45 5.01 -14.48 -21.64
CA ASP A 45 5.88 -13.42 -21.11
C ASP A 45 5.22 -12.83 -19.84
N THR A 46 5.86 -11.82 -19.24
CA THR A 46 5.22 -10.94 -18.25
C THR A 46 4.33 -9.92 -18.95
N HIS A 47 3.14 -9.65 -18.42
CA HIS A 47 2.18 -8.71 -19.01
C HIS A 47 1.70 -7.70 -17.97
N THR A 48 1.58 -6.43 -18.35
CA THR A 48 1.26 -5.35 -17.40
C THR A 48 -0.09 -4.73 -17.72
N ILE A 49 -0.92 -4.56 -16.70
CA ILE A 49 -2.10 -3.68 -16.71
C ILE A 49 -1.79 -2.52 -15.76
N THR A 50 -1.74 -1.30 -16.27
CA THR A 50 -1.53 -0.08 -15.48
C THR A 50 -2.85 0.63 -15.28
N ILE A 51 -3.26 0.79 -14.02
CA ILE A 51 -4.44 1.57 -13.65
C ILE A 51 -4.05 3.04 -13.62
N THR A 52 -4.85 3.89 -14.27
CA THR A 52 -4.55 5.32 -14.44
C THR A 52 -5.64 6.25 -13.93
N ALA A 53 -6.72 5.69 -13.39
CA ALA A 53 -7.80 6.40 -12.69
C ALA A 53 -8.57 5.41 -11.79
N ASP A 54 -9.37 5.92 -10.86
CA ASP A 54 -10.32 5.09 -10.13
C ASP A 54 -11.36 4.48 -11.09
N ILE A 55 -11.65 3.18 -10.90
CA ILE A 55 -12.51 2.38 -11.76
C ILE A 55 -13.70 1.86 -10.95
N ASN A 56 -14.88 2.36 -11.29
CA ASN A 56 -16.14 1.88 -10.74
C ASN A 56 -16.73 0.79 -11.64
N LEU A 57 -16.98 -0.40 -11.07
CA LEU A 57 -17.48 -1.56 -11.79
C LEU A 57 -19.02 -1.62 -11.73
N SER A 58 -19.63 -1.91 -12.87
CA SER A 58 -21.06 -2.23 -12.96
C SER A 58 -21.32 -3.73 -13.10
N ALA A 59 -20.29 -4.50 -13.48
CA ALA A 59 -20.26 -5.95 -13.52
C ALA A 59 -18.90 -6.49 -13.06
N SER A 60 -18.83 -7.78 -12.71
CA SER A 60 -17.55 -8.42 -12.43
C SER A 60 -16.62 -8.34 -13.63
N THR A 61 -15.33 -8.15 -13.37
CA THR A 61 -14.32 -8.20 -14.43
C THR A 61 -14.19 -9.62 -15.01
N PRO A 62 -13.69 -9.79 -16.24
CA PRO A 62 -13.30 -11.09 -16.76
C PRO A 62 -12.28 -11.76 -15.83
N GLN A 63 -12.33 -13.10 -15.75
CA GLN A 63 -11.33 -13.87 -15.02
C GLN A 63 -9.95 -13.72 -15.67
N LEU A 64 -8.91 -13.49 -14.86
CA LEU A 64 -7.51 -13.56 -15.26
C LEU A 64 -7.11 -15.04 -15.38
N ASN A 65 -6.76 -15.49 -16.59
CA ASN A 65 -6.60 -16.91 -16.87
C ASN A 65 -5.49 -17.26 -17.87
N ASN A 66 -4.49 -16.38 -18.04
CA ASN A 66 -3.33 -16.70 -18.86
C ASN A 66 -2.35 -17.61 -18.09
N SER A 67 -2.54 -18.92 -18.20
CA SER A 67 -1.61 -19.90 -17.61
C SER A 67 -0.28 -20.05 -18.37
N ALA A 68 -0.15 -19.41 -19.54
CA ALA A 68 1.11 -19.39 -20.29
C ALA A 68 2.01 -18.22 -19.90
N ALA A 69 1.43 -17.13 -19.37
CA ALA A 69 2.17 -15.96 -18.90
C ALA A 69 3.13 -16.35 -17.76
N THR A 70 4.29 -15.70 -17.74
CA THR A 70 5.21 -15.81 -16.60
C THR A 70 4.57 -15.17 -15.37
N GLU A 71 3.96 -14.00 -15.55
CA GLU A 71 3.27 -13.23 -14.53
C GLU A 71 2.37 -12.16 -15.19
N ILE A 72 1.19 -11.91 -14.62
CA ILE A 72 0.39 -10.73 -14.94
C ILE A 72 0.56 -9.71 -13.82
N ILE A 73 1.08 -8.54 -14.15
CA ILE A 73 1.28 -7.43 -13.21
C ILE A 73 0.12 -6.44 -13.36
N ILE A 74 -0.53 -6.11 -12.25
CA ILE A 74 -1.49 -5.01 -12.16
C ILE A 74 -0.84 -3.90 -11.33
N ASN A 75 -0.42 -2.83 -12.00
CA ASN A 75 0.12 -1.64 -11.37
C ASN A 75 -1.04 -0.69 -11.04
N GLY A 76 -1.45 -0.67 -9.78
CA GLY A 76 -2.60 0.12 -9.31
C GLY A 76 -2.34 1.62 -9.21
N ASN A 77 -1.09 2.06 -9.06
CA ASN A 77 -0.71 3.48 -8.93
C ASN A 77 -1.45 4.26 -7.83
N GLY A 78 -1.96 3.57 -6.80
CA GLY A 78 -2.78 4.14 -5.73
C GLY A 78 -4.27 4.21 -6.04
N PHE A 79 -4.69 3.89 -7.26
CA PHE A 79 -6.11 3.98 -7.65
C PHE A 79 -6.94 2.83 -7.08
N THR A 80 -8.25 3.03 -7.16
CA THR A 80 -9.26 2.10 -6.68
C THR A 80 -9.91 1.34 -7.82
N VAL A 81 -10.13 0.04 -7.65
CA VAL A 81 -11.11 -0.73 -8.42
C VAL A 81 -12.25 -1.11 -7.47
N ASP A 82 -13.40 -0.47 -7.68
CA ASP A 82 -14.54 -0.50 -6.77
C ASP A 82 -15.73 -1.26 -7.37
N GLY A 83 -16.22 -2.29 -6.68
CA GLY A 83 -17.45 -3.01 -6.98
C GLY A 83 -18.72 -2.24 -6.68
N GLN A 84 -18.61 -1.05 -6.06
CA GLN A 84 -19.71 -0.13 -5.75
C GLN A 84 -20.80 -0.74 -4.85
N ASP A 85 -20.43 -1.71 -4.01
CA ASP A 85 -21.33 -2.51 -3.16
C ASP A 85 -22.45 -3.22 -3.95
N ILE A 86 -22.23 -3.45 -5.25
CA ILE A 86 -23.22 -4.11 -6.10
C ILE A 86 -23.16 -5.61 -5.85
N SER A 87 -24.26 -6.17 -5.36
CA SER A 87 -24.42 -7.61 -5.13
C SER A 87 -24.12 -8.42 -6.40
N GLY A 88 -23.08 -9.25 -6.34
CA GLY A 88 -22.64 -10.13 -7.43
C GLY A 88 -21.49 -9.56 -8.27
N VAL A 89 -21.06 -8.33 -8.01
CA VAL A 89 -19.91 -7.69 -8.68
C VAL A 89 -18.64 -7.99 -7.89
N ARG A 90 -17.69 -8.66 -8.55
CA ARG A 90 -16.37 -8.98 -8.00
C ARG A 90 -15.29 -8.24 -8.79
N PRO A 91 -14.43 -7.46 -8.12
CA PRO A 91 -13.29 -6.80 -8.75
C PRO A 91 -12.32 -7.75 -9.47
N PHE A 92 -11.89 -8.85 -8.87
CA PHE A 92 -10.92 -9.75 -9.50
C PHE A 92 -11.17 -11.24 -9.23
N GLU A 93 -11.01 -12.05 -10.27
CA GLU A 93 -11.00 -13.51 -10.16
C GLU A 93 -9.77 -14.08 -10.88
N ILE A 94 -8.98 -14.89 -10.16
CA ILE A 94 -7.73 -15.48 -10.66
C ILE A 94 -7.95 -16.97 -10.89
N ALA A 95 -7.74 -17.43 -12.12
CA ALA A 95 -7.86 -18.84 -12.47
C ALA A 95 -6.71 -19.67 -11.89
N ALA A 96 -6.92 -20.99 -11.82
CA ALA A 96 -5.84 -21.93 -11.53
C ALA A 96 -4.70 -21.79 -12.54
N ASP A 97 -3.48 -22.14 -12.11
CA ASP A 97 -2.25 -22.08 -12.91
C ASP A 97 -1.92 -20.68 -13.49
N THR A 98 -2.54 -19.61 -12.95
CA THR A 98 -2.27 -18.22 -13.34
C THR A 98 -1.56 -17.50 -12.21
N THR A 99 -0.49 -16.77 -12.53
CA THR A 99 0.30 -15.97 -11.59
C THR A 99 0.01 -14.49 -11.78
N VAL A 100 -0.44 -13.82 -10.72
CA VAL A 100 -0.80 -12.40 -10.74
C VAL A 100 -0.13 -11.65 -9.59
N ALA A 101 0.49 -10.52 -9.90
CA ALA A 101 1.00 -9.57 -8.91
C ALA A 101 0.21 -8.26 -9.01
N ILE A 102 -0.35 -7.80 -7.90
CA ILE A 102 -1.08 -6.53 -7.80
C ILE A 102 -0.29 -5.63 -6.85
N ASN A 103 0.10 -4.46 -7.34
CA ASN A 103 0.87 -3.50 -6.56
C ASN A 103 0.16 -2.15 -6.44
N ALA A 104 0.14 -1.57 -5.24
CA ALA A 104 -0.41 -0.25 -4.97
C ALA A 104 -1.84 -0.05 -5.50
N LEU A 105 -2.74 -1.00 -5.23
CA LEU A 105 -4.15 -0.92 -5.63
C LEU A 105 -5.07 -0.96 -4.41
N THR A 106 -6.14 -0.17 -4.44
CA THR A 106 -7.28 -0.34 -3.54
C THR A 106 -8.36 -1.18 -4.23
N ILE A 107 -8.78 -2.28 -3.59
CA ILE A 107 -9.83 -3.19 -4.08
C ILE A 107 -11.00 -3.13 -3.10
N SER A 108 -12.13 -2.59 -3.53
CA SER A 108 -13.26 -2.29 -2.65
C SER A 108 -14.63 -2.62 -3.22
N GLY A 109 -15.64 -2.55 -2.34
CA GLY A 109 -17.06 -2.60 -2.69
C GLY A 109 -17.51 -3.84 -3.45
N GLY A 110 -16.67 -4.89 -3.49
CA GLY A 110 -17.00 -6.15 -4.11
C GLY A 110 -18.00 -6.95 -3.28
N GLY A 111 -18.91 -7.66 -3.93
CA GLY A 111 -20.02 -8.35 -3.29
C GLY A 111 -20.30 -9.72 -3.91
N ASN A 112 -20.28 -10.81 -3.15
CA ASN A 112 -20.79 -12.11 -3.60
C ASN A 112 -21.59 -12.86 -2.52
N PRO A 113 -22.93 -12.64 -2.44
CA PRO A 113 -23.75 -13.17 -1.35
C PRO A 113 -24.04 -14.68 -1.44
N VAL A 114 -23.63 -15.37 -2.51
CA VAL A 114 -23.88 -16.80 -2.74
C VAL A 114 -22.60 -17.62 -2.90
N GLY A 115 -21.44 -16.99 -2.74
CA GLY A 115 -20.14 -17.59 -3.00
C GLY A 115 -19.03 -16.92 -2.21
N GLY A 116 -17.79 -17.08 -2.67
CA GLY A 116 -16.64 -16.48 -2.03
C GLY A 116 -15.92 -15.43 -2.86
N GLY A 117 -15.10 -14.64 -2.16
CA GLY A 117 -14.27 -13.59 -2.73
C GLY A 117 -15.11 -12.40 -3.15
N GLY A 118 -15.48 -11.57 -2.18
CA GLY A 118 -16.19 -10.32 -2.46
C GLY A 118 -15.31 -9.41 -3.31
N GLY A 119 -14.10 -9.13 -2.80
CA GLY A 119 -13.06 -8.43 -3.55
C GLY A 119 -12.34 -9.35 -4.54
N ILE A 120 -11.77 -10.44 -4.03
CA ILE A 120 -10.91 -11.34 -4.81
C ILE A 120 -11.26 -12.81 -4.58
N ASN A 121 -11.47 -13.55 -5.67
CA ASN A 121 -11.53 -15.01 -5.66
C ASN A 121 -10.28 -15.59 -6.33
N ASN A 122 -9.45 -16.31 -5.59
CA ASN A 122 -8.18 -16.82 -6.05
C ASN A 122 -8.15 -18.35 -6.13
N LEU A 123 -7.88 -18.87 -7.32
CA LEU A 123 -7.60 -20.28 -7.58
C LEU A 123 -6.13 -20.53 -8.00
N GLY A 124 -5.36 -19.46 -8.25
CA GLY A 124 -3.99 -19.50 -8.73
C GLY A 124 -2.99 -18.93 -7.73
N THR A 125 -1.95 -18.24 -8.22
CA THR A 125 -0.94 -17.57 -7.40
C THR A 125 -1.17 -16.07 -7.44
N LEU A 126 -1.45 -15.46 -6.30
CA LEU A 126 -1.70 -14.03 -6.15
C LEU A 126 -0.68 -13.41 -5.19
N THR A 127 -0.03 -12.34 -5.62
CA THR A 127 0.76 -11.46 -4.75
C THR A 127 0.10 -10.09 -4.67
N LEU A 128 -0.12 -9.60 -3.46
CA LEU A 128 -0.56 -8.23 -3.17
C LEU A 128 0.59 -7.50 -2.47
N SER A 129 1.07 -6.41 -3.07
CA SER A 129 2.08 -5.53 -2.48
C SER A 129 1.57 -4.11 -2.34
N ASN A 130 1.82 -3.48 -1.19
CA ASN A 130 1.45 -2.10 -0.91
C ASN A 130 -0.04 -1.79 -1.20
N SER A 131 -0.92 -2.77 -1.05
CA SER A 131 -2.30 -2.71 -1.54
C SER A 131 -3.31 -2.78 -0.39
N THR A 132 -4.52 -2.29 -0.65
CA THR A 132 -5.62 -2.31 0.31
C THR A 132 -6.78 -3.13 -0.24
N VAL A 133 -7.25 -4.14 0.50
CA VAL A 133 -8.50 -4.85 0.20
C VAL A 133 -9.51 -4.48 1.28
N SER A 134 -10.52 -3.68 0.94
CA SER A 134 -11.41 -3.12 1.96
C SER A 134 -12.88 -2.97 1.59
N GLY A 135 -13.77 -3.07 2.58
CA GLY A 135 -15.19 -2.84 2.36
C GLY A 135 -15.87 -3.86 1.43
N ASN A 136 -15.30 -5.06 1.27
CA ASN A 136 -15.88 -6.11 0.44
C ASN A 136 -16.75 -7.07 1.26
N SER A 137 -17.73 -7.71 0.62
CA SER A 137 -18.66 -8.63 1.27
C SER A 137 -18.88 -9.94 0.49
N ALA A 138 -18.97 -11.07 1.20
CA ALA A 138 -19.28 -12.37 0.57
C ALA A 138 -19.85 -13.39 1.57
N THR A 139 -20.21 -14.60 1.13
CA THR A 139 -20.42 -15.72 2.06
C THR A 139 -19.08 -16.22 2.62
N PHE A 140 -18.05 -16.25 1.78
CA PHE A 140 -16.76 -16.88 2.09
C PHE A 140 -15.62 -15.95 1.69
N GLY A 141 -14.82 -15.45 2.63
CA GLY A 141 -13.73 -14.53 2.29
C GLY A 141 -14.27 -13.20 1.77
N GLY A 142 -14.68 -12.31 2.67
CA GLY A 142 -15.28 -11.02 2.31
C GLY A 142 -14.31 -10.22 1.44
N GLY A 143 -13.08 -10.07 1.91
CA GLY A 143 -11.97 -9.52 1.12
C GLY A 143 -11.46 -10.53 0.10
N ILE A 144 -10.85 -11.61 0.59
CA ILE A 144 -10.13 -12.60 -0.23
C ILE A 144 -10.64 -14.00 0.08
N TYR A 145 -10.99 -14.74 -0.97
CA TYR A 145 -11.21 -16.18 -0.90
C TYR A 145 -10.13 -16.93 -1.66
N ASN A 146 -9.33 -17.71 -0.94
CA ASN A 146 -8.28 -18.55 -1.52
C ASN A 146 -8.77 -20.00 -1.55
N ILE A 147 -8.96 -20.56 -2.74
CA ILE A 147 -9.57 -21.87 -2.94
C ILE A 147 -8.79 -22.70 -3.97
N SER A 148 -8.12 -23.74 -3.48
CA SER A 148 -7.50 -24.87 -4.20
C SER A 148 -6.24 -25.30 -3.45
N VAL A 149 -5.83 -26.56 -3.56
CA VAL A 149 -4.59 -27.07 -2.95
C VAL A 149 -3.33 -26.36 -3.44
N ASP A 150 -3.34 -25.90 -4.68
CA ASP A 150 -2.21 -25.22 -5.33
C ASP A 150 -2.38 -23.68 -5.32
N SER A 151 -3.46 -23.17 -4.73
CA SER A 151 -3.70 -21.72 -4.66
C SER A 151 -2.86 -21.07 -3.57
N THR A 152 -2.22 -19.95 -3.91
CA THR A 152 -1.39 -19.18 -2.98
C THR A 152 -1.79 -17.70 -3.00
N VAL A 153 -1.90 -17.09 -1.82
CA VAL A 153 -2.00 -15.64 -1.65
C VAL A 153 -0.84 -15.16 -0.78
N THR A 154 -0.05 -14.22 -1.29
CA THR A 154 1.00 -13.52 -0.55
C THR A 154 0.59 -12.07 -0.37
N LEU A 155 0.54 -11.60 0.88
CA LEU A 155 0.36 -10.20 1.23
C LEU A 155 1.66 -9.65 1.79
N SER A 156 2.20 -8.62 1.14
CA SER A 156 3.39 -7.89 1.56
C SER A 156 3.03 -6.42 1.72
N ASN A 157 3.32 -5.81 2.87
CA ASN A 157 3.00 -4.40 3.11
C ASN A 157 1.55 -4.05 2.76
N SER A 158 0.60 -4.94 3.02
CA SER A 158 -0.77 -4.78 2.53
C SER A 158 -1.78 -4.73 3.69
N THR A 159 -2.90 -4.05 3.45
CA THR A 159 -3.97 -3.88 4.44
C THR A 159 -5.22 -4.62 3.98
N VAL A 160 -5.79 -5.48 4.82
CA VAL A 160 -7.11 -6.09 4.59
C VAL A 160 -8.05 -5.59 5.68
N SER A 161 -8.99 -4.72 5.32
CA SER A 161 -9.78 -4.00 6.33
C SER A 161 -11.25 -3.81 6.05
N GLY A 162 -12.08 -3.91 7.09
CA GLY A 162 -13.51 -3.60 6.97
C GLY A 162 -14.28 -4.50 6.02
N ASN A 163 -13.79 -5.72 5.75
CA ASN A 163 -14.49 -6.70 4.93
C ASN A 163 -15.44 -7.55 5.79
N SER A 164 -16.50 -8.09 5.17
CA SER A 164 -17.53 -8.85 5.89
C SER A 164 -17.86 -10.17 5.20
N ALA A 165 -18.03 -11.24 5.99
CA ALA A 165 -18.49 -12.51 5.45
C ALA A 165 -19.24 -13.37 6.48
N ASP A 166 -19.70 -14.53 6.04
CA ASP A 166 -20.13 -15.59 6.95
C ASP A 166 -18.90 -16.29 7.58
N ASN A 167 -17.89 -16.59 6.76
CA ASN A 167 -16.64 -17.20 7.20
C ASN A 167 -15.45 -16.46 6.58
N GLY A 168 -14.48 -16.04 7.40
CA GLY A 168 -13.31 -15.28 6.96
C GLY A 168 -13.73 -13.90 6.47
N GLY A 169 -14.02 -12.98 7.40
CA GLY A 169 -14.41 -11.61 7.05
C GLY A 169 -13.38 -10.95 6.15
N GLY A 170 -12.12 -10.97 6.57
CA GLY A 170 -10.99 -10.55 5.76
C GLY A 170 -10.60 -11.62 4.73
N ILE A 171 -10.10 -12.76 5.22
CA ILE A 171 -9.54 -13.83 4.38
C ILE A 171 -10.17 -15.17 4.77
N PHE A 172 -10.62 -15.92 3.77
CA PHE A 172 -10.94 -17.34 3.93
C PHE A 172 -10.01 -18.18 3.07
N ASN A 173 -9.22 -19.04 3.71
CA ASN A 173 -8.31 -19.95 3.04
C ASN A 173 -8.82 -21.38 3.15
N ILE A 174 -9.15 -22.00 2.02
CA ILE A 174 -9.59 -23.40 1.97
C ILE A 174 -8.62 -24.23 1.13
N ASN A 175 -7.90 -25.13 1.79
CA ASN A 175 -6.87 -26.01 1.24
C ASN A 175 -5.64 -25.33 0.60
N GLY A 176 -5.62 -24.00 0.43
CA GLY A 176 -4.50 -23.28 -0.17
C GLY A 176 -3.47 -22.77 0.85
N THR A 177 -2.60 -21.89 0.38
CA THR A 177 -1.53 -21.25 1.16
C THR A 177 -1.75 -19.74 1.25
N VAL A 178 -1.66 -19.18 2.45
CA VAL A 178 -1.68 -17.74 2.69
C VAL A 178 -0.42 -17.34 3.44
N ILE A 179 0.26 -16.30 2.96
CA ILE A 179 1.49 -15.75 3.55
C ILE A 179 1.27 -14.26 3.80
N LEU A 180 1.42 -13.82 5.05
CA LEU A 180 1.38 -12.42 5.44
C LEU A 180 2.76 -12.01 5.94
N SER A 181 3.30 -10.95 5.35
CA SER A 181 4.55 -10.31 5.76
C SER A 181 4.35 -8.81 5.86
N ASN A 182 4.69 -8.22 7.02
CA ASN A 182 4.55 -6.78 7.27
C ASN A 182 3.15 -6.27 6.86
N SER A 183 2.10 -7.02 7.17
CA SER A 183 0.73 -6.73 6.70
C SER A 183 -0.22 -6.56 7.88
N THR A 184 -1.36 -5.89 7.64
CA THR A 184 -2.36 -5.63 8.67
C THR A 184 -3.73 -6.14 8.23
N VAL A 185 -4.35 -7.00 9.04
CA VAL A 185 -5.71 -7.50 8.86
C VAL A 185 -6.57 -7.00 10.03
N SER A 186 -7.48 -6.05 9.78
CA SER A 186 -8.21 -5.39 10.88
C SER A 186 -9.62 -4.95 10.53
N GLY A 187 -10.49 -4.76 11.53
CA GLY A 187 -11.84 -4.24 11.32
C GLY A 187 -12.76 -5.15 10.51
N ASN A 188 -12.35 -6.39 10.20
CA ASN A 188 -13.16 -7.31 9.42
C ASN A 188 -14.22 -7.97 10.31
N SER A 189 -15.28 -8.52 9.71
CA SER A 189 -16.36 -9.18 10.44
C SER A 189 -16.74 -10.53 9.84
N ALA A 190 -16.94 -11.52 10.69
CA ALA A 190 -17.55 -12.78 10.32
C ALA A 190 -18.78 -13.08 11.19
N SER A 191 -19.85 -13.58 10.57
CA SER A 191 -21.07 -13.97 11.28
C SER A 191 -20.94 -15.37 11.94
N PHE A 192 -20.08 -16.25 11.39
CA PHE A 192 -19.85 -17.60 11.93
C PHE A 192 -18.41 -17.83 12.43
N SER A 193 -17.39 -17.58 11.61
CA SER A 193 -16.01 -17.98 11.96
C SER A 193 -14.93 -17.15 11.29
N GLY A 194 -13.94 -16.72 12.08
CA GLY A 194 -12.75 -15.96 11.67
C GLY A 194 -13.11 -14.59 11.13
N GLY A 195 -13.19 -13.59 12.01
CA GLY A 195 -13.40 -12.20 11.62
C GLY A 195 -12.30 -11.72 10.70
N GLY A 196 -11.05 -11.91 11.11
CA GLY A 196 -9.86 -11.62 10.31
C GLY A 196 -9.63 -12.74 9.29
N ILE A 197 -9.16 -13.89 9.79
CA ILE A 197 -8.75 -15.02 8.96
C ILE A 197 -9.46 -16.30 9.42
N ASN A 198 -10.08 -17.01 8.48
CA ASN A 198 -10.52 -18.39 8.68
C ASN A 198 -9.67 -19.31 7.80
N ASN A 199 -8.88 -20.18 8.42
CA ASN A 199 -7.86 -21.00 7.78
C ASN A 199 -8.17 -22.49 7.88
N LEU A 200 -8.38 -23.11 6.72
CA LEU A 200 -8.52 -24.55 6.50
C LEU A 200 -7.36 -25.09 5.63
N GLY A 201 -6.36 -24.27 5.33
CA GLY A 201 -5.15 -24.63 4.62
C GLY A 201 -3.90 -24.27 5.43
N THR A 202 -2.89 -23.71 4.80
CA THR A 202 -1.69 -23.21 5.49
C THR A 202 -1.70 -21.69 5.59
N LEU A 203 -1.32 -21.17 6.76
CA LEU A 203 -1.14 -19.75 7.02
C LEU A 203 0.28 -19.54 7.57
N THR A 204 1.03 -18.63 6.97
CA THR A 204 2.34 -18.18 7.48
C THR A 204 2.28 -16.70 7.81
N LEU A 205 2.75 -16.32 9.00
CA LEU A 205 2.73 -14.96 9.50
C LEU A 205 4.15 -14.51 9.86
N SER A 206 4.59 -13.36 9.34
CA SER A 206 5.76 -12.63 9.83
C SER A 206 5.49 -11.14 9.93
N ASN A 207 5.96 -10.51 11.00
CA ASN A 207 5.92 -9.06 11.19
C ASN A 207 4.53 -8.44 10.98
N SER A 208 3.43 -9.18 11.21
CA SER A 208 2.09 -8.79 10.78
C SER A 208 1.13 -8.58 11.95
N ILE A 209 0.16 -7.69 11.77
CA ILE A 209 -0.92 -7.43 12.72
C ILE A 209 -2.20 -8.10 12.24
N ILE A 210 -2.85 -8.89 13.10
CA ILE A 210 -4.22 -9.35 12.92
C ILE A 210 -4.99 -8.92 14.16
N ALA A 211 -5.76 -7.84 14.06
CA ALA A 211 -6.31 -7.21 15.26
C ALA A 211 -7.63 -6.47 15.01
N ASP A 212 -8.39 -6.24 16.08
CA ASP A 212 -9.56 -5.34 16.09
C ASP A 212 -10.65 -5.75 15.09
N GLN A 213 -10.93 -7.05 14.96
CA GLN A 213 -12.07 -7.51 14.17
C GLN A 213 -13.37 -7.05 14.83
N THR A 214 -14.34 -6.58 14.03
CA THR A 214 -15.61 -6.07 14.55
C THR A 214 -16.57 -7.20 14.96
N SER A 215 -16.36 -8.41 14.43
CA SER A 215 -17.04 -9.65 14.85
C SER A 215 -16.22 -10.87 14.46
N GLY A 216 -16.15 -11.86 15.34
CA GLY A 216 -15.36 -13.08 15.15
C GLY A 216 -13.91 -12.93 15.62
N ALA A 217 -13.19 -14.06 15.66
CA ALA A 217 -11.80 -14.12 16.11
C ALA A 217 -10.82 -13.51 15.08
N ASP A 218 -9.64 -13.08 15.53
CA ASP A 218 -8.53 -12.68 14.66
C ASP A 218 -8.16 -13.80 13.69
N CYS A 219 -7.93 -15.00 14.21
CA CYS A 219 -7.68 -16.21 13.44
C CYS A 219 -8.55 -17.38 13.90
N VAL A 220 -9.01 -18.19 12.96
CA VAL A 220 -9.52 -19.54 13.22
C VAL A 220 -8.73 -20.53 12.38
N ASN A 221 -8.12 -21.52 13.00
CA ASN A 221 -7.41 -22.60 12.32
C ASN A 221 -8.14 -23.93 12.53
N ILE A 222 -8.88 -24.39 11.53
CA ILE A 222 -9.72 -25.60 11.63
C ILE A 222 -9.52 -26.49 10.42
N GLY A 223 -9.62 -27.81 10.62
CA GLY A 223 -9.53 -28.79 9.55
C GLY A 223 -8.33 -29.71 9.66
N SER A 224 -8.46 -30.91 9.08
CA SER A 224 -7.38 -31.89 9.08
C SER A 224 -6.27 -31.42 8.12
N GLY A 225 -5.12 -31.08 8.67
CA GLY A 225 -3.96 -30.60 7.90
C GLY A 225 -3.85 -29.08 7.80
N SER A 226 -4.73 -28.33 8.46
CA SER A 226 -4.58 -26.88 8.55
C SER A 226 -3.48 -26.50 9.55
N SER A 227 -2.71 -25.46 9.25
CA SER A 227 -1.60 -25.03 10.11
C SER A 227 -1.41 -23.52 10.09
N ILE A 228 -1.03 -22.97 11.24
CA ILE A 228 -0.46 -21.62 11.34
C ILE A 228 1.03 -21.78 11.66
N THR A 229 1.87 -21.15 10.85
CA THR A 229 3.31 -20.99 11.09
C THR A 229 3.58 -19.54 11.45
N SER A 230 4.02 -19.29 12.68
CA SER A 230 4.49 -17.96 13.10
C SER A 230 6.01 -17.86 12.99
N ASN A 231 6.48 -16.99 12.09
CA ASN A 231 7.90 -16.70 11.90
C ASN A 231 8.43 -15.60 12.84
N GLY A 232 7.57 -15.05 13.70
CA GLY A 232 7.94 -14.04 14.70
C GLY A 232 7.44 -12.63 14.40
N TYR A 233 7.51 -11.82 15.45
CA TYR A 233 7.09 -10.42 15.51
C TYR A 233 5.70 -10.16 14.94
N ASN A 234 4.77 -11.08 15.14
CA ASN A 234 3.37 -10.87 14.82
C ASN A 234 2.62 -10.32 16.03
N LEU A 235 1.54 -9.59 15.81
CA LEU A 235 0.62 -9.16 16.85
C LEU A 235 -0.78 -9.71 16.55
N ASP A 236 -1.39 -10.39 17.51
CA ASP A 236 -2.82 -10.68 17.51
C ASP A 236 -3.51 -10.12 18.76
N SER A 237 -4.71 -9.56 18.58
CA SER A 237 -5.40 -8.81 19.63
C SER A 237 -6.22 -9.66 20.58
N ASP A 238 -6.59 -10.88 20.18
CA ASP A 238 -7.45 -11.79 20.97
C ASP A 238 -6.83 -13.17 21.26
N GLY A 239 -5.56 -13.37 20.86
CA GLY A 239 -4.79 -14.59 21.11
C GLY A 239 -5.19 -15.82 20.30
N THR A 240 -6.09 -15.67 19.32
CA THR A 240 -6.64 -16.80 18.55
C THR A 240 -5.73 -17.28 17.42
N CYS A 241 -4.72 -16.50 17.02
CA CYS A 241 -3.75 -16.88 15.99
C CYS A 241 -2.70 -17.90 16.48
N SER A 242 -2.68 -18.22 17.79
CA SER A 242 -1.75 -19.20 18.37
C SER A 242 -0.28 -18.88 18.05
N LEU A 243 0.06 -17.60 18.11
CA LEU A 243 1.38 -17.07 17.81
C LEU A 243 2.47 -17.75 18.69
N SER A 244 3.58 -18.16 18.08
CA SER A 244 4.62 -18.98 18.71
C SER A 244 6.05 -18.65 18.30
N GLY A 245 6.22 -17.61 17.47
CA GLY A 245 7.49 -17.12 16.97
C GLY A 245 8.17 -16.16 17.95
N THR A 246 9.43 -15.83 17.66
CA THR A 246 10.19 -14.87 18.48
C THR A 246 9.57 -13.49 18.39
N GLY A 247 9.41 -12.80 19.52
CA GLY A 247 8.92 -11.41 19.53
C GLY A 247 7.44 -11.26 19.19
N ASP A 248 6.70 -12.37 19.05
CA ASP A 248 5.25 -12.31 18.90
C ASP A 248 4.58 -11.70 20.13
N ILE A 249 3.52 -10.93 19.89
CA ILE A 249 2.70 -10.26 20.89
C ILE A 249 1.30 -10.83 20.78
N SER A 250 0.97 -11.77 21.67
CA SER A 250 -0.35 -12.39 21.69
C SER A 250 -1.28 -11.78 22.72
N ASN A 251 -2.51 -11.46 22.31
CA ASN A 251 -3.43 -10.58 23.03
C ASN A 251 -2.87 -9.16 23.22
N GLY A 252 -2.19 -8.65 22.20
CA GLY A 252 -1.56 -7.32 22.19
C GLY A 252 -2.55 -6.19 21.90
N MET A 253 -2.22 -4.99 22.37
CA MET A 253 -2.94 -3.77 22.02
C MET A 253 -2.43 -3.24 20.69
N ALA A 254 -3.18 -3.44 19.61
CA ALA A 254 -2.79 -2.92 18.30
C ALA A 254 -2.92 -1.39 18.19
N ASP A 255 -3.88 -0.77 18.90
CA ASP A 255 -4.17 0.68 18.90
C ASP A 255 -4.19 1.27 17.48
N LEU A 256 -4.88 0.61 16.55
CA LEU A 256 -4.93 1.03 15.15
C LEU A 256 -5.81 2.27 14.98
N GLN A 257 -5.29 3.27 14.28
CA GLN A 257 -6.09 4.40 13.82
C GLN A 257 -7.02 3.98 12.67
N PRO A 258 -8.12 4.71 12.41
CA PRO A 258 -9.03 4.41 11.30
C PRO A 258 -8.29 4.26 9.97
N LEU A 259 -8.81 3.39 9.10
CA LEU A 259 -8.29 3.21 7.75
C LEU A 259 -8.36 4.54 6.99
N ALA A 260 -7.22 5.05 6.54
CA ALA A 260 -7.14 6.32 5.83
C ALA A 260 -5.94 6.32 4.87
N LEU A 261 -5.96 7.25 3.90
CA LEU A 261 -4.79 7.54 3.10
C LEU A 261 -3.76 8.26 3.99
N ASN A 262 -2.70 7.56 4.35
CA ASN A 262 -1.63 8.10 5.19
C ASN A 262 -0.42 8.43 4.32
N ALA A 263 0.03 9.68 4.34
CA ALA A 263 1.25 10.08 3.65
C ALA A 263 2.49 9.31 4.15
N PRO A 264 3.48 9.03 3.27
CA PRO A 264 3.52 9.35 1.83
C PRO A 264 2.76 8.37 0.92
N GLY A 265 2.02 7.42 1.48
CA GLY A 265 1.46 6.30 0.73
C GLY A 265 0.32 6.70 -0.19
N THR A 266 0.10 5.85 -1.20
CA THR A 266 -0.93 6.03 -2.22
C THR A 266 -2.14 5.11 -2.01
N THR A 267 -2.07 4.18 -1.06
CA THR A 267 -3.16 3.28 -0.66
C THR A 267 -3.46 3.45 0.83
N ALA A 268 -4.70 3.12 1.23
CA ALA A 268 -5.15 3.35 2.58
C ALA A 268 -4.57 2.32 3.57
N THR A 269 -4.07 2.81 4.71
CA THR A 269 -3.43 2.03 5.77
C THR A 269 -4.03 2.34 7.13
N HIS A 270 -3.82 1.44 8.09
CA HIS A 270 -4.02 1.76 9.51
C HIS A 270 -2.72 2.31 10.08
N ALA A 271 -2.72 3.58 10.48
CA ALA A 271 -1.61 4.13 11.25
C ALA A 271 -1.61 3.55 12.67
N LEU A 272 -0.43 3.41 13.27
CA LEU A 272 -0.32 2.98 14.67
C LEU A 272 -0.60 4.16 15.60
N GLY A 273 -1.45 3.92 16.59
CA GLY A 273 -1.67 4.83 17.71
C GLY A 273 -0.51 4.81 18.70
N VAL A 274 -0.40 5.86 19.51
CA VAL A 274 0.74 6.08 20.42
C VAL A 274 0.88 5.05 21.54
N ASN A 275 -0.15 4.23 21.79
CA ASN A 275 -0.10 3.17 22.80
C ASN A 275 -0.02 1.77 22.18
N SER A 276 0.22 1.68 20.87
CA SER A 276 0.31 0.39 20.18
C SER A 276 1.53 -0.40 20.67
N ASP A 277 1.30 -1.66 21.03
CA ASP A 277 2.36 -2.63 21.34
C ASP A 277 3.18 -2.99 20.08
N ALA A 278 2.71 -2.63 18.88
CA ALA A 278 3.43 -2.84 17.63
C ALA A 278 4.57 -1.83 17.41
N LEU A 279 4.61 -0.72 18.17
CA LEU A 279 5.62 0.33 18.03
C LEU A 279 7.01 -0.15 18.45
N ASP A 280 8.01 0.06 17.59
CA ASP A 280 9.42 -0.27 17.80
C ASP A 280 9.64 -1.73 18.28
N ALA A 281 8.71 -2.64 17.96
CA ALA A 281 8.69 -3.99 18.50
C ALA A 281 9.66 -4.95 17.80
N ILE A 282 10.14 -4.60 16.61
CA ILE A 282 11.05 -5.44 15.81
C ILE A 282 12.48 -4.90 15.90
N PRO A 283 13.41 -5.61 16.57
CA PRO A 283 14.82 -5.23 16.57
C PRO A 283 15.45 -5.42 15.19
N VAL A 284 16.53 -4.70 14.88
CA VAL A 284 17.22 -4.81 13.56
C VAL A 284 18.23 -5.97 13.53
N VAL A 285 18.10 -6.96 14.42
CA VAL A 285 19.05 -8.08 14.50
C VAL A 285 18.78 -9.11 13.42
N ASN A 286 19.84 -9.59 12.76
CA ASN A 286 19.77 -10.62 11.72
C ASN A 286 18.75 -10.34 10.59
N GLY A 287 18.47 -9.06 10.30
CA GLY A 287 17.53 -8.67 9.24
C GLY A 287 16.06 -8.86 9.58
N SER A 288 15.68 -9.02 10.86
CA SER A 288 14.27 -9.25 11.25
C SER A 288 13.30 -8.14 10.83
N CYS A 289 13.75 -6.89 10.79
CA CYS A 289 13.03 -5.76 10.17
C CYS A 289 12.73 -5.93 8.67
N ASN A 290 13.66 -6.56 7.95
CA ASN A 290 13.62 -6.68 6.49
C ASN A 290 13.43 -8.13 6.06
N ASP A 291 12.65 -8.89 6.86
CA ASP A 291 12.31 -10.26 6.49
C ASP A 291 11.67 -10.26 5.10
N SER A 292 12.05 -11.23 4.28
CA SER A 292 11.67 -11.30 2.85
C SER A 292 12.13 -10.14 1.96
N GLY A 293 13.12 -9.33 2.39
CA GLY A 293 13.68 -8.24 1.57
C GLY A 293 12.83 -6.97 1.52
N ILE A 294 11.83 -6.87 2.39
CA ILE A 294 10.93 -5.72 2.50
C ILE A 294 11.66 -4.60 3.26
N THR A 295 11.99 -3.50 2.58
CA THR A 295 12.78 -2.39 3.18
C THR A 295 11.95 -1.13 3.45
N THR A 296 10.67 -1.14 3.11
CA THR A 296 9.74 -0.05 3.34
C THR A 296 8.41 -0.58 3.88
N ASP A 297 7.56 0.27 4.44
CA ASP A 297 6.16 -0.03 4.71
C ASP A 297 5.27 0.17 3.47
N GLN A 298 3.94 0.02 3.61
CA GLN A 298 2.96 0.19 2.53
C GLN A 298 3.01 1.57 1.86
N ARG A 299 3.48 2.57 2.59
CA ARG A 299 3.54 3.96 2.15
C ARG A 299 4.85 4.29 1.46
N GLY A 300 5.83 3.38 1.53
CA GLY A 300 7.20 3.64 1.07
C GLY A 300 8.10 4.23 2.16
N VAL A 301 7.67 4.29 3.42
CA VAL A 301 8.54 4.73 4.53
C VAL A 301 9.58 3.66 4.81
N ILE A 302 10.86 4.05 4.84
CA ILE A 302 11.98 3.12 5.05
C ILE A 302 11.93 2.50 6.44
N ARG A 303 12.21 1.19 6.50
CA ARG A 303 12.40 0.42 7.73
C ARG A 303 13.89 0.20 8.02
N PRO A 304 14.38 0.36 9.26
CA PRO A 304 13.69 0.96 10.42
C PRO A 304 13.60 2.48 10.33
N GLN A 305 12.60 3.04 10.98
CA GLN A 305 12.64 4.41 11.50
C GLN A 305 13.25 4.38 12.91
N GLY A 306 14.32 5.13 13.13
CA GLY A 306 15.04 5.07 14.41
C GLY A 306 15.85 3.78 14.56
N THR A 307 15.60 3.00 15.62
CA THR A 307 16.45 1.83 15.97
C THR A 307 15.75 0.48 15.85
N HIS A 308 14.44 0.48 15.61
CA HIS A 308 13.58 -0.70 15.53
C HIS A 308 12.57 -0.48 14.39
N CYS A 309 11.89 -1.53 13.98
CA CYS A 309 10.74 -1.42 13.09
C CYS A 309 9.46 -1.70 13.85
N ASP A 310 8.37 -1.22 13.29
CA ASP A 310 7.03 -1.50 13.77
C ASP A 310 6.48 -2.80 13.17
N ILE A 311 5.62 -3.48 13.91
CA ILE A 311 4.86 -4.63 13.38
C ILE A 311 3.72 -4.11 12.47
N GLY A 312 3.45 -4.80 11.36
CA GLY A 312 2.31 -4.54 10.47
C GLY A 312 2.67 -3.77 9.21
N ALA A 313 1.66 -3.21 8.53
CA ALA A 313 1.80 -2.53 7.24
C ALA A 313 2.32 -1.09 7.33
N PHE A 314 2.55 -0.57 8.53
CA PHE A 314 2.85 0.83 8.80
C PHE A 314 4.11 0.95 9.66
N GLU A 315 4.98 1.90 9.29
CA GLU A 315 6.19 2.28 10.03
C GLU A 315 6.12 3.75 10.48
N VAL A 316 5.94 4.00 11.77
CA VAL A 316 5.92 5.34 12.36
C VAL A 316 7.23 6.05 12.07
N ARG A 317 7.12 7.23 11.45
CA ARG A 317 8.27 8.06 11.16
C ARG A 317 8.78 8.71 12.44
N VAL A 318 10.08 8.61 12.66
CA VAL A 318 10.76 9.30 13.76
C VAL A 318 11.23 10.66 13.25
N CYS A 319 11.00 11.70 14.05
CA CYS A 319 11.47 13.03 13.68
C CYS A 319 12.99 13.07 13.53
N PRO A 320 13.50 13.65 12.42
CA PRO A 320 14.93 13.73 12.18
C PRO A 320 15.58 14.72 13.16
N SER A 321 16.88 14.54 13.39
CA SER A 321 17.68 15.60 14.00
C SER A 321 17.88 16.74 13.01
N PHE A 322 17.75 17.97 13.47
CA PHE A 322 18.09 19.15 12.67
C PHE A 322 19.60 19.43 12.70
N PRO A 323 20.21 19.94 11.60
CA PRO A 323 19.57 20.29 10.34
C PRO A 323 19.12 19.05 9.53
N VAL A 324 18.02 19.20 8.78
CA VAL A 324 17.46 18.12 7.95
C VAL A 324 17.48 18.52 6.47
N ASN A 325 17.82 17.57 5.60
CA ASN A 325 17.77 17.76 4.15
C ASN A 325 16.48 17.16 3.59
N VAL A 326 15.81 17.89 2.70
CA VAL A 326 14.58 17.44 2.05
C VAL A 326 14.69 17.60 0.53
N ALA A 327 14.10 16.66 -0.22
CA ALA A 327 14.08 16.63 -1.68
C ALA A 327 12.66 16.45 -2.25
N THR A 328 11.67 16.19 -1.40
CA THR A 328 10.29 15.90 -1.80
C THR A 328 9.28 16.67 -0.94
N GLU A 329 8.05 16.81 -1.45
CA GLU A 329 6.93 17.42 -0.73
C GLU A 329 6.67 16.72 0.62
N ASP A 330 6.70 15.38 0.66
CA ASP A 330 6.48 14.61 1.90
C ASP A 330 7.58 14.86 2.94
N GLU A 331 8.84 14.88 2.53
CA GLU A 331 9.96 15.15 3.45
C GLU A 331 9.89 16.57 4.01
N LEU A 332 9.54 17.56 3.19
CA LEU A 332 9.32 18.93 3.63
C LEU A 332 8.15 19.02 4.63
N ASN A 333 7.01 18.44 4.29
CA ASN A 333 5.82 18.45 5.15
C ASN A 333 6.09 17.78 6.49
N PHE A 334 6.81 16.65 6.49
CA PHE A 334 7.20 15.96 7.72
C PHE A 334 8.20 16.76 8.56
N ALA A 335 9.21 17.37 7.93
CA ALA A 335 10.17 18.20 8.63
C ALA A 335 9.51 19.42 9.30
N ILE A 336 8.54 20.06 8.62
CA ILE A 336 7.72 21.13 9.22
C ILE A 336 6.92 20.61 10.42
N GLY A 337 6.28 19.45 10.30
CA GLY A 337 5.56 18.81 11.39
C GLY A 337 6.45 18.54 12.61
N CYS A 338 7.67 18.04 12.38
CA CYS A 338 8.67 17.80 13.41
C CYS A 338 9.16 19.10 14.06
N TYR A 339 9.38 20.14 13.27
CA TYR A 339 9.70 21.47 13.79
C TYR A 339 8.60 22.00 14.72
N ASN A 340 7.34 21.86 14.31
CA ASN A 340 6.19 22.31 15.09
C ASN A 340 6.07 21.61 16.46
N ALA A 341 6.61 20.40 16.60
CA ALA A 341 6.61 19.63 17.85
C ALA A 341 7.77 19.96 18.80
N LEU A 342 8.75 20.79 18.38
CA LEU A 342 9.92 21.11 19.19
C LEU A 342 9.56 21.96 20.42
N THR A 343 10.18 21.63 21.55
CA THR A 343 9.98 22.33 22.84
C THR A 343 11.24 23.01 23.38
N VAL A 344 12.39 22.86 22.71
CA VAL A 344 13.68 23.36 23.17
C VAL A 344 14.07 24.57 22.33
N ALA A 345 14.47 25.67 22.97
CA ALA A 345 14.93 26.87 22.26
C ALA A 345 16.18 26.58 21.41
N GLY A 346 16.21 27.10 20.19
CA GLY A 346 17.26 26.87 19.20
C GLY A 346 16.85 27.34 17.80
N SER A 347 17.82 27.37 16.90
CA SER A 347 17.57 27.50 15.46
C SER A 347 17.61 26.12 14.83
N TYR A 348 16.59 25.82 14.02
CA TYR A 348 16.38 24.52 13.41
C TYR A 348 16.27 24.69 11.89
N THR A 349 17.19 24.07 11.14
CA THR A 349 17.30 24.30 9.70
C THR A 349 16.73 23.15 8.87
N ILE A 350 15.89 23.47 7.89
CA ILE A 350 15.46 22.57 6.81
C ILE A 350 16.17 23.03 5.54
N ASN A 351 17.03 22.19 4.98
CA ASN A 351 17.75 22.45 3.75
C ASN A 351 17.04 21.79 2.57
N MET A 352 16.69 22.57 1.55
CA MET A 352 16.22 22.01 0.27
C MET A 352 17.42 21.46 -0.51
N THR A 353 17.25 20.30 -1.13
CA THR A 353 18.31 19.65 -1.93
C THR A 353 17.93 19.44 -3.39
N GLN A 354 16.66 19.72 -3.73
CA GLN A 354 16.08 19.69 -5.08
C GLN A 354 14.90 20.66 -5.13
N ASP A 355 14.43 20.96 -6.33
CA ASP A 355 13.14 21.64 -6.50
C ASP A 355 12.00 20.73 -6.00
N ILE A 356 11.03 21.32 -5.30
CA ILE A 356 9.89 20.64 -4.70
C ILE A 356 8.60 21.20 -5.30
N ASP A 357 7.93 20.36 -6.08
CA ASP A 357 6.59 20.64 -6.61
C ASP A 357 5.54 20.18 -5.60
N LEU A 358 4.63 21.09 -5.23
CA LEU A 358 3.59 20.82 -4.26
C LEU A 358 2.30 20.38 -4.95
N THR A 359 1.68 19.35 -4.39
CA THR A 359 0.33 18.90 -4.75
C THR A 359 -0.73 19.47 -3.81
N ALA A 360 -0.33 19.90 -2.61
CA ALA A 360 -1.17 20.59 -1.63
C ALA A 360 -0.39 21.68 -0.88
N SER A 361 -1.09 22.50 -0.10
CA SER A 361 -0.40 23.44 0.80
C SER A 361 0.41 22.69 1.85
N THR A 362 1.62 23.16 2.16
CA THR A 362 2.39 22.60 3.28
C THR A 362 1.66 22.79 4.62
N PRO A 363 1.93 21.95 5.64
CA PRO A 363 1.45 22.19 6.99
C PRO A 363 1.81 23.59 7.47
N ALA A 364 0.90 24.23 8.22
CA ALA A 364 1.18 25.53 8.78
C ALA A 364 2.35 25.45 9.77
N ILE A 365 3.34 26.32 9.59
CA ILE A 365 4.41 26.55 10.56
C ILE A 365 3.79 27.28 11.76
N ASN A 366 3.81 26.61 12.91
CA ASN A 366 3.03 26.99 14.07
C ASN A 366 3.72 26.62 15.40
N ASN A 367 5.03 26.80 15.49
CA ASN A 367 5.73 26.69 16.76
C ASN A 367 5.69 28.04 17.51
N ALA A 368 5.03 28.09 18.67
CA ALA A 368 4.91 29.31 19.50
C ALA A 368 5.97 29.41 20.62
N ILE A 369 6.86 28.42 20.75
CA ILE A 369 7.82 28.38 21.86
C ILE A 369 8.87 29.48 21.69
N ALA A 370 9.02 30.32 22.71
CA ALA A 370 9.94 31.44 22.66
C ALA A 370 11.39 30.97 22.48
N GLY A 371 12.08 31.56 21.49
CA GLY A 371 13.47 31.21 21.15
C GLY A 371 13.61 29.97 20.27
N VAL A 372 12.51 29.40 19.76
CA VAL A 372 12.52 28.40 18.70
C VAL A 372 12.35 29.11 17.35
N GLU A 373 13.32 28.93 16.47
CA GLU A 373 13.36 29.54 15.13
C GLU A 373 13.48 28.46 14.07
N LEU A 374 12.70 28.58 13.00
CA LEU A 374 12.83 27.77 11.79
C LEU A 374 13.68 28.52 10.77
N GLU A 375 14.70 27.88 10.24
CA GLU A 375 15.44 28.34 9.08
C GLU A 375 15.08 27.43 7.88
N LEU A 376 14.44 28.00 6.87
CA LEU A 376 14.23 27.35 5.57
C LEU A 376 15.37 27.79 4.65
N ASP A 377 16.38 26.92 4.48
CA ASP A 377 17.52 27.16 3.61
C ASP A 377 17.26 26.51 2.25
N GLY A 378 16.95 27.33 1.25
CA GLY A 378 16.62 26.89 -0.09
C GLY A 378 17.82 26.42 -0.90
N GLN A 379 19.05 26.84 -0.55
CA GLN A 379 20.27 26.53 -1.31
C GLN A 379 20.14 26.78 -2.84
N GLY A 380 19.29 27.72 -3.24
CA GLY A 380 18.99 28.09 -4.62
C GLY A 380 17.85 27.30 -5.28
N PHE A 381 17.22 26.36 -4.57
CA PHE A 381 16.11 25.55 -5.08
C PHE A 381 14.75 26.26 -4.95
N THR A 382 13.74 25.65 -5.55
CA THR A 382 12.36 26.16 -5.61
C THR A 382 11.41 25.29 -4.80
N VAL A 383 10.46 25.92 -4.11
CA VAL A 383 9.23 25.28 -3.65
C VAL A 383 8.06 25.90 -4.44
N ASP A 384 7.44 25.10 -5.30
CA ASP A 384 6.47 25.55 -6.30
C ASP A 384 5.06 25.01 -5.99
N GLY A 385 4.07 25.91 -5.87
CA GLY A 385 2.66 25.57 -5.72
C GLY A 385 1.94 25.07 -6.98
N GLN A 386 2.65 24.97 -8.12
CA GLN A 386 2.17 24.44 -9.40
C GLN A 386 0.94 25.17 -9.98
N ASP A 387 0.70 26.41 -9.55
CA ASP A 387 -0.49 27.22 -9.87
C ASP A 387 -1.83 26.54 -9.48
N ILE A 388 -1.79 25.54 -8.59
CA ILE A 388 -2.98 24.79 -8.15
C ILE A 388 -3.84 25.70 -7.26
N SER A 389 -5.14 25.78 -7.58
CA SER A 389 -6.09 26.60 -6.81
C SER A 389 -6.02 26.30 -5.32
N ASP A 390 -5.90 27.35 -4.51
CA ASP A 390 -5.81 27.29 -3.05
C ASP A 390 -4.57 26.57 -2.47
N VAL A 391 -3.58 26.25 -3.30
CA VAL A 391 -2.26 25.79 -2.84
C VAL A 391 -1.38 26.99 -2.51
N ARG A 392 -0.79 26.94 -1.30
CA ARG A 392 0.16 27.90 -0.78
C ARG A 392 1.42 27.18 -0.31
N PRO A 393 2.60 27.54 -0.84
CA PRO A 393 3.88 27.01 -0.38
C PRO A 393 4.11 27.11 1.13
N PHE A 394 3.88 28.25 1.77
CA PHE A 394 4.09 28.37 3.22
C PHE A 394 3.02 29.19 3.93
N THR A 395 2.48 28.62 5.01
CA THR A 395 1.68 29.38 6.00
C THR A 395 2.46 29.50 7.29
N ILE A 396 2.78 30.71 7.72
CA ILE A 396 3.39 31.00 9.04
C ILE A 396 2.27 31.50 9.95
N ALA A 397 1.68 30.59 10.72
CA ALA A 397 0.59 30.92 11.62
C ALA A 397 1.09 31.74 12.83
N PHE A 398 2.27 31.41 13.34
CA PHE A 398 2.98 32.10 14.42
C PHE A 398 4.41 31.56 14.54
N GLY A 399 5.26 32.21 15.35
CA GLY A 399 6.66 31.83 15.54
C GLY A 399 7.66 32.76 14.82
N THR A 400 8.91 32.33 14.74
CA THR A 400 9.99 33.03 14.03
C THR A 400 10.52 32.13 12.92
N VAL A 401 10.49 32.64 11.69
CA VAL A 401 10.95 31.94 10.48
C VAL A 401 11.95 32.82 9.73
N ALA A 402 13.08 32.25 9.37
CA ALA A 402 14.01 32.80 8.40
C ALA A 402 13.93 31.97 7.12
N ILE A 403 13.86 32.63 5.96
CA ILE A 403 13.97 32.01 4.65
C ILE A 403 15.21 32.54 3.97
N ASN A 404 16.11 31.64 3.60
CA ASN A 404 17.38 31.97 2.96
C ASN A 404 17.49 31.27 1.60
N ASP A 405 17.86 31.98 0.54
CA ASP A 405 18.22 31.42 -0.77
C ASP A 405 17.16 30.43 -1.33
N LEU A 406 15.88 30.76 -1.19
CA LEU A 406 14.75 29.91 -1.59
C LEU A 406 13.84 30.63 -2.57
N THR A 407 13.61 30.02 -3.73
CA THR A 407 12.57 30.50 -4.66
C THR A 407 11.21 29.92 -4.25
N ILE A 408 10.20 30.78 -4.16
CA ILE A 408 8.81 30.36 -3.88
C ILE A 408 7.94 30.80 -5.05
N SER A 409 7.33 29.86 -5.76
CA SER A 409 6.55 30.09 -6.98
C SER A 409 5.20 29.35 -6.96
N GLY A 410 4.38 29.61 -7.97
CA GLY A 410 3.12 28.89 -8.26
C GLY A 410 2.05 28.89 -7.17
N GLY A 411 2.17 29.70 -6.12
CA GLY A 411 1.15 29.79 -5.08
C GLY A 411 -0.10 30.51 -5.57
N ASN A 412 -1.24 29.82 -5.59
CA ASN A 412 -2.53 30.31 -6.14
C ASN A 412 -3.65 30.29 -5.10
N ALA A 413 -3.35 30.75 -3.88
CA ALA A 413 -4.33 30.98 -2.82
C ALA A 413 -4.94 32.39 -2.85
N THR A 414 -6.22 32.49 -2.50
CA THR A 414 -7.01 33.74 -2.54
C THR A 414 -6.34 34.94 -1.83
N PHE A 415 -5.59 34.70 -0.76
CA PHE A 415 -4.80 35.72 -0.06
C PHE A 415 -3.39 35.20 0.13
N GLY A 416 -2.35 35.98 -0.17
CA GLY A 416 -0.95 35.63 0.14
C GLY A 416 -0.34 34.47 -0.67
N GLY A 417 -0.75 34.27 -1.94
CA GLY A 417 -0.40 33.12 -2.81
C GLY A 417 0.84 32.29 -2.43
N GLY A 418 2.04 32.89 -2.38
CA GLY A 418 3.27 32.21 -1.93
C GLY A 418 3.38 32.01 -0.40
N ILE A 419 3.20 33.08 0.38
CA ILE A 419 3.35 33.08 1.84
C ILE A 419 2.19 33.85 2.52
N ASP A 420 1.54 33.23 3.50
CA ASP A 420 0.67 33.91 4.48
C ASP A 420 1.39 33.96 5.83
N ASN A 421 1.81 35.16 6.26
CA ASN A 421 2.57 35.36 7.48
C ASN A 421 1.78 36.11 8.55
N ARG A 422 1.66 35.48 9.73
CA ARG A 422 1.14 36.07 10.98
C ARG A 422 2.17 36.04 12.12
N GLY A 423 3.41 35.61 11.87
CA GLY A 423 4.53 35.58 12.80
C GLY A 423 5.65 36.57 12.42
N THR A 424 6.87 36.26 12.88
CA THR A 424 8.10 36.97 12.48
C THR A 424 8.71 36.26 11.28
N LEU A 425 8.89 36.98 10.18
CA LEU A 425 9.50 36.45 8.95
C LEU A 425 10.71 37.32 8.56
N THR A 426 11.86 36.68 8.42
CA THR A 426 13.07 37.27 7.83
C THR A 426 13.34 36.62 6.48
N LEU A 427 13.61 37.43 5.47
CA LEU A 427 14.00 36.95 4.13
C LEU A 427 15.43 37.40 3.84
N THR A 428 16.31 36.48 3.46
CA THR A 428 17.69 36.77 3.09
C THR A 428 18.06 36.10 1.77
N ASN A 429 18.54 36.90 0.82
CA ASN A 429 18.93 36.52 -0.54
C ASN A 429 17.77 36.07 -1.43
#